data_AF-A0A433YD16-F1
#
_entry.id   AF-A0A433YD16-F1
#
_cell.length_a   1.000
_cell.length_b   1.000
_cell.length_c   1.000
_cell.angle_alpha   90.00
_cell.angle_beta   90.00
_cell.angle_gamma   90.00
#
_symmetry.space_group_name_H-M   'P 1'
#
loop_
_entity.id
_entity.type
_entity.pdbx_description
1 polymer ?
#
loop_
_entity_poly.entity_id
_entity_poly.type
_entity_poly.pdbx_seq_one_letter_code
_entity_poly.pdbx_strand_id
1 'polypeptide(L)'
;MSSSPICENNKTEPYRIIYLETLIRTGEIEIAFQCIQEWEKEEAAISLPFQEALRQLSVICQLHRDTNISQHNLSSIHLAELIQRTVSLGLLDIADTLLGGSPDIYLQSELIQALYEQGYVQEAKDKLSAYPINENSNSMLNLTYISAEILYDEGQYSQATELFESLLQKSPEIARARFGAASCYLNEAMSNLLRRITLYHPAEEERTKIERYLNDITQSLQIIHSSGWHTEWSLEQQRNLPAQSVSLKH
;
A
#
# COMPACT_ATOMS: atom_id res chain seq x y z
N MET A 1 -18.17 -31.59 -29.01
CA MET A 1 -17.45 -31.88 -27.75
C MET A 1 -15.97 -31.71 -28.02
N SER A 2 -15.52 -30.46 -27.97
CA SER A 2 -14.13 -30.06 -28.18
C SER A 2 -13.49 -29.90 -26.81
N SER A 3 -12.63 -30.84 -26.46
CA SER A 3 -11.78 -30.78 -25.28
C SER A 3 -10.90 -29.53 -25.36
N SER A 4 -11.03 -28.61 -24.40
CA SER A 4 -10.20 -27.42 -24.33
C SER A 4 -8.76 -27.82 -23.96
N PRO A 5 -7.70 -27.40 -24.66
CA PRO A 5 -6.35 -27.95 -24.50
C PRO A 5 -5.55 -27.35 -23.32
N ILE A 6 -6.18 -26.62 -22.39
CA ILE A 6 -5.47 -25.61 -21.59
C ILE A 6 -4.94 -26.15 -20.24
N CYS A 7 -5.40 -27.32 -19.77
CA CYS A 7 -5.03 -27.84 -18.44
C CYS A 7 -3.99 -28.98 -18.45
N GLU A 8 -3.38 -29.33 -19.58
CA GLU A 8 -2.32 -30.35 -19.63
C GLU A 8 -0.93 -29.73 -19.46
N ASN A 9 -0.54 -29.40 -18.24
CA ASN A 9 0.87 -29.40 -17.87
C ASN A 9 1.05 -29.46 -16.34
N ASN A 10 1.79 -30.48 -15.91
CA ASN A 10 2.28 -30.70 -14.54
C ASN A 10 3.17 -29.52 -14.07
N LYS A 11 2.55 -28.40 -13.72
CA LYS A 11 3.23 -27.27 -13.09
C LYS A 11 2.95 -27.32 -11.59
N THR A 12 3.99 -27.10 -10.80
CA THR A 12 3.92 -27.02 -9.33
C THR A 12 2.83 -26.05 -8.88
N GLU A 13 2.21 -26.30 -7.74
CA GLU A 13 1.11 -25.50 -7.16
C GLU A 13 1.29 -23.97 -7.27
N PRO A 14 2.50 -23.38 -7.07
CA PRO A 14 2.70 -21.94 -7.23
C PRO A 14 2.39 -21.42 -8.64
N TYR A 15 2.72 -22.17 -9.70
CA TYR A 15 2.42 -21.75 -11.07
C TYR A 15 0.94 -21.81 -11.39
N ARG A 16 0.21 -22.75 -10.79
CA ARG A 16 -1.25 -22.84 -10.90
C ARG A 16 -1.90 -21.59 -10.30
N ILE A 17 -1.42 -21.13 -9.14
CA ILE A 17 -1.90 -19.88 -8.54
C ILE A 17 -1.59 -18.67 -9.44
N ILE A 18 -0.34 -18.49 -9.88
CA ILE A 18 0.03 -17.37 -10.76
C ILE A 18 -0.82 -17.36 -12.03
N TYR A 19 -1.10 -18.53 -12.60
CA TYR A 19 -1.97 -18.65 -13.77
C TYR A 19 -3.40 -18.18 -13.48
N LEU A 20 -4.01 -18.62 -12.38
CA LEU A 20 -5.34 -18.17 -11.98
C LEU A 20 -5.39 -16.67 -11.72
N GLU A 21 -4.40 -16.13 -11.01
CA GLU A 21 -4.29 -14.69 -10.75
C GLU A 21 -4.17 -13.89 -12.05
N THR A 22 -3.46 -14.42 -13.05
CA THR A 22 -3.34 -13.81 -14.37
C THR A 22 -4.68 -13.80 -15.10
N LEU A 23 -5.40 -14.93 -15.10
CA LEU A 23 -6.74 -15.01 -15.69
C LEU A 23 -7.70 -14.01 -15.02
N ILE A 24 -7.65 -13.92 -13.69
CA ILE A 24 -8.49 -13.00 -12.93
C ILE A 24 -8.16 -11.54 -13.27
N ARG A 25 -6.87 -11.16 -13.27
CA ARG A 25 -6.41 -9.82 -13.64
C ARG A 25 -6.75 -9.42 -15.07
N THR A 26 -6.86 -10.39 -15.98
CA THR A 26 -7.22 -10.15 -17.39
C THR A 26 -8.72 -10.20 -17.66
N GLY A 27 -9.54 -10.45 -16.63
CA GLY A 27 -11.00 -10.52 -16.74
C GLY A 27 -11.53 -11.86 -17.25
N GLU A 28 -10.68 -12.88 -17.40
CA GLU A 28 -11.07 -14.25 -17.78
C GLU A 28 -11.62 -15.04 -16.57
N ILE A 29 -12.58 -14.43 -15.85
CA ILE A 29 -13.11 -14.92 -14.57
C ILE A 29 -13.75 -16.31 -14.69
N GLU A 30 -14.51 -16.57 -15.75
CA GLU A 30 -15.17 -17.87 -15.95
C GLU A 30 -14.16 -19.01 -16.18
N ILE A 31 -13.07 -18.73 -16.90
CA ILE A 31 -12.00 -19.70 -17.14
C ILE A 31 -11.27 -19.97 -15.82
N ALA A 32 -10.94 -18.92 -15.07
CA ALA A 32 -10.32 -19.07 -13.75
C ALA A 32 -11.20 -19.93 -12.81
N PHE A 33 -12.50 -19.63 -12.77
CA PHE A 33 -13.45 -20.36 -11.93
C PHE A 33 -13.57 -21.84 -12.32
N GLN A 34 -13.63 -22.14 -13.62
CA GLN A 34 -13.65 -23.52 -14.10
C GLN A 34 -12.37 -24.27 -13.70
N CYS A 35 -11.20 -23.67 -13.89
CA CYS A 35 -9.93 -24.28 -13.49
C CYS A 35 -9.88 -24.56 -11.98
N ILE A 36 -10.37 -23.63 -11.14
CA ILE A 36 -10.45 -23.83 -9.69
C ILE A 36 -11.30 -25.05 -9.36
N GLN A 37 -12.51 -25.16 -9.94
CA GLN A 37 -13.41 -26.30 -9.69
C GLN A 37 -12.84 -27.64 -10.18
N GLU A 38 -12.06 -27.63 -11.25
CA GLU A 38 -11.36 -28.82 -11.75
C GLU A 38 -10.25 -29.24 -10.78
N TRP A 39 -9.43 -28.30 -10.31
CA TRP A 39 -8.31 -28.60 -9.42
C TRP A 39 -8.71 -28.89 -7.98
N GLU A 40 -9.84 -28.37 -7.50
CA GLU A 40 -10.42 -28.78 -6.20
C GLU A 40 -10.89 -30.24 -6.21
N LYS A 41 -11.24 -30.79 -7.38
CA LYS A 41 -11.66 -32.20 -7.55
C LYS A 41 -10.49 -33.16 -7.75
N GLU A 42 -9.29 -32.64 -8.06
CA GLU A 42 -8.09 -33.46 -8.15
C GLU A 42 -7.72 -33.93 -6.73
N GLU A 43 -8.20 -35.12 -6.32
CA GLU A 43 -7.98 -35.76 -5.01
C GLU A 43 -6.51 -36.07 -4.66
N ALA A 44 -5.56 -35.72 -5.54
CA ALA A 44 -4.14 -35.76 -5.19
C ALA A 44 -3.91 -34.87 -3.97
N ALA A 45 -3.00 -35.26 -3.08
CA ALA A 45 -2.70 -34.56 -1.84
C ALA A 45 -2.12 -33.16 -2.11
N ILE A 46 -2.98 -32.22 -2.48
CA ILE A 46 -2.66 -30.81 -2.64
C ILE A 46 -2.40 -30.22 -1.26
N SER A 47 -1.45 -29.29 -1.21
CA SER A 47 -1.05 -28.68 0.05
C SER A 47 -2.17 -27.80 0.62
N LEU A 48 -2.23 -27.71 1.95
CA LEU A 48 -3.19 -26.84 2.63
C LEU A 48 -3.09 -25.36 2.17
N PRO A 49 -1.90 -24.77 1.98
CA PRO A 49 -1.79 -23.41 1.43
C PRO A 49 -2.39 -23.26 0.03
N PHE A 50 -2.25 -24.28 -0.82
CA PHE A 50 -2.83 -24.25 -2.15
C PHE A 50 -4.36 -24.35 -2.10
N GLN A 51 -4.91 -25.22 -1.26
CA GLN A 51 -6.36 -25.32 -1.02
C GLN A 51 -6.96 -23.99 -0.56
N GLU A 52 -6.30 -23.32 0.39
CA GLU A 52 -6.76 -22.03 0.90
C GLU A 52 -6.70 -20.94 -0.18
N ALA A 53 -5.64 -20.91 -0.98
CA ALA A 53 -5.56 -19.99 -2.12
C ALA A 53 -6.66 -20.25 -3.15
N LEU A 54 -6.95 -21.51 -3.50
CA LEU A 54 -8.06 -21.85 -4.40
C LEU A 54 -9.41 -21.39 -3.83
N ARG A 55 -9.66 -21.62 -2.54
CA ARG A 55 -10.88 -21.18 -1.85
C ARG A 55 -11.05 -19.67 -1.91
N GLN A 56 -9.99 -18.91 -1.62
CA GLN A 56 -10.01 -17.44 -1.71
C GLN A 56 -10.29 -16.96 -3.13
N LEU A 57 -9.56 -17.49 -4.12
CA LEU A 57 -9.76 -17.12 -5.53
C LEU A 57 -11.15 -17.52 -6.05
N SER A 58 -11.70 -18.63 -5.57
CA SER A 58 -13.07 -19.07 -5.87
C SER A 58 -14.09 -18.03 -5.40
N VAL A 59 -13.97 -17.58 -4.14
CA VAL A 59 -14.84 -16.53 -3.58
C VAL A 59 -14.71 -15.22 -4.36
N ILE A 60 -13.48 -14.82 -4.73
CA ILE A 60 -13.25 -13.61 -5.53
C ILE A 60 -13.92 -13.73 -6.91
N CYS A 61 -13.78 -14.87 -7.59
CA CYS A 61 -14.44 -15.10 -8.88
C CYS A 61 -15.97 -15.04 -8.75
N GLN A 62 -16.53 -15.61 -7.66
CA GLN A 62 -17.96 -15.55 -7.42
C GLN A 62 -18.43 -14.11 -7.16
N LEU A 63 -17.70 -13.33 -6.36
CA LEU A 63 -18.02 -11.91 -6.09
C LEU A 63 -17.99 -11.07 -7.36
N HIS A 64 -17.05 -11.37 -8.26
CA HIS A 64 -16.96 -10.69 -9.55
C HIS A 64 -18.16 -11.02 -10.47
N ARG A 65 -18.73 -12.23 -10.35
CA ARG A 65 -19.91 -12.65 -11.12
C ARG A 65 -21.21 -12.09 -10.56
N ASP A 66 -21.35 -12.17 -9.24
CA ASP A 66 -22.54 -11.80 -8.50
C ASP A 66 -22.17 -10.88 -7.33
N THR A 67 -22.51 -9.59 -7.44
CA THR A 67 -22.26 -8.59 -6.38
C THR A 67 -23.10 -8.82 -5.11
N ASN A 68 -23.99 -9.83 -5.09
CA ASN A 68 -24.98 -10.10 -4.05
C ASN A 68 -24.59 -11.24 -3.08
N ILE A 69 -23.33 -11.66 -3.05
CA ILE A 69 -22.91 -12.70 -2.10
C ILE A 69 -23.01 -12.15 -0.68
N SER A 70 -23.75 -12.88 0.16
CA SER A 70 -23.95 -12.51 1.56
C SER A 70 -22.64 -12.63 2.34
N GLN A 71 -21.96 -11.50 2.51
CA GLN A 71 -20.74 -11.33 3.32
C GLN A 71 -20.94 -11.68 4.79
N HIS A 72 -22.20 -11.79 5.23
CA HIS A 72 -22.61 -12.02 6.62
C HIS A 72 -22.14 -13.35 7.25
N ASN A 73 -21.54 -14.26 6.48
CA ASN A 73 -21.09 -15.56 6.98
C ASN A 73 -19.56 -15.67 7.15
N LEU A 74 -18.79 -14.64 6.76
CA LEU A 74 -17.34 -14.65 6.88
C LEU A 74 -16.90 -13.94 8.17
N SER A 75 -15.84 -14.46 8.82
CA SER A 75 -15.21 -13.75 9.94
C SER A 75 -14.41 -12.54 9.44
N SER A 76 -14.22 -11.54 10.30
CA SER A 76 -13.43 -10.34 9.95
C SER A 76 -12.00 -10.67 9.49
N ILE A 77 -11.39 -11.74 10.03
CA ILE A 77 -10.05 -12.19 9.60
C ILE A 77 -10.09 -12.65 8.13
N HIS A 78 -11.04 -13.51 7.76
CA HIS A 78 -11.15 -13.96 6.38
C HIS A 78 -11.53 -12.83 5.42
N LEU A 79 -12.33 -11.85 5.88
CA LEU A 79 -12.63 -10.66 5.09
C LEU A 79 -11.37 -9.82 4.84
N ALA A 80 -10.53 -9.63 5.86
CA ALA A 80 -9.26 -8.92 5.70
C ALA A 80 -8.32 -9.62 4.70
N GLU A 81 -8.19 -10.95 4.77
CA GLU A 81 -7.40 -11.73 3.82
C GLU A 81 -7.92 -11.60 2.38
N LEU A 82 -9.25 -11.64 2.20
CA LEU A 82 -9.88 -11.42 0.90
C LEU A 82 -9.65 -10.01 0.38
N ILE A 83 -9.77 -8.99 1.24
CA ILE A 83 -9.48 -7.58 0.89
C ILE A 83 -8.03 -7.43 0.41
N GLN A 84 -7.07 -7.95 1.16
CA GLN A 84 -5.65 -7.90 0.76
C GLN A 84 -5.44 -8.58 -0.61
N ARG A 85 -6.09 -9.73 -0.83
CA ARG A 85 -5.96 -10.48 -2.08
C ARG A 85 -6.66 -9.80 -3.26
N THR A 86 -7.83 -9.19 -3.09
CA THR A 86 -8.51 -8.47 -4.17
C THR A 86 -7.74 -7.22 -4.57
N VAL A 87 -7.18 -6.48 -3.61
CA VAL A 87 -6.33 -5.31 -3.90
C VAL A 87 -5.06 -5.72 -4.64
N SER A 88 -4.39 -6.82 -4.26
CA SER A 88 -3.21 -7.29 -4.99
C SER A 88 -3.54 -7.80 -6.40
N LEU A 89 -4.78 -8.17 -6.66
CA LEU A 89 -5.30 -8.49 -8.00
C LEU A 89 -5.77 -7.25 -8.79
N GLY A 90 -5.76 -6.06 -8.18
CA GLY A 90 -6.24 -4.81 -8.79
C GLY A 90 -7.77 -4.71 -8.90
N LEU A 91 -8.50 -5.54 -8.16
CA LEU A 91 -9.97 -5.59 -8.15
C LEU A 91 -10.52 -4.69 -7.03
N LEU A 92 -10.29 -3.38 -7.16
CA LEU A 92 -10.57 -2.40 -6.09
C LEU A 92 -12.07 -2.25 -5.79
N ASP A 93 -12.92 -2.39 -6.80
CA ASP A 93 -14.37 -2.40 -6.68
C ASP A 93 -14.89 -3.59 -5.85
N ILE A 94 -14.28 -4.76 -6.01
CA ILE A 94 -14.58 -5.94 -5.20
C ILE A 94 -14.05 -5.78 -3.78
N ALA A 95 -12.87 -5.20 -3.60
CA ALA A 95 -12.35 -4.88 -2.27
C ALA A 95 -13.29 -3.93 -1.49
N ASP A 96 -13.84 -2.91 -2.16
CA ASP A 96 -14.85 -2.03 -1.58
C ASP A 96 -16.18 -2.74 -1.34
N THR A 97 -16.59 -3.62 -2.25
CA THR A 97 -17.79 -4.44 -2.09
C THR A 97 -17.67 -5.29 -0.83
N LEU A 98 -16.51 -5.94 -0.59
CA LEU A 98 -16.23 -6.78 0.59
C LEU A 98 -16.39 -6.05 1.93
N LEU A 99 -16.21 -4.73 1.97
CA LEU A 99 -16.49 -3.93 3.16
C LEU A 99 -17.99 -3.76 3.39
N GLY A 100 -18.82 -3.80 2.34
CA GLY A 100 -20.28 -3.72 2.45
C GLY A 100 -20.80 -2.45 3.11
N GLY A 101 -20.02 -1.36 3.07
CA GLY A 101 -20.31 -0.13 3.82
C GLY A 101 -20.19 -0.26 5.34
N SER A 102 -19.59 -1.34 5.83
CA SER A 102 -19.36 -1.59 7.25
C SER A 102 -18.46 -0.49 7.85
N PRO A 103 -18.84 0.08 9.02
CA PRO A 103 -17.97 0.97 9.78
C PRO A 103 -16.91 0.22 10.59
N ASP A 104 -16.63 -1.05 10.27
CA ASP A 104 -15.61 -1.84 10.96
C ASP A 104 -14.22 -1.24 10.73
N ILE A 105 -13.72 -0.57 11.77
CA ILE A 105 -12.43 0.09 11.85
C ILE A 105 -11.29 -0.84 11.42
N TYR A 106 -11.36 -2.11 11.82
CA TYR A 106 -10.31 -3.07 11.51
C TYR A 106 -10.24 -3.32 10.01
N LEU A 107 -11.38 -3.66 9.38
CA LEU A 107 -11.43 -3.94 7.94
C LEU A 107 -11.11 -2.71 7.08
N GLN A 108 -11.53 -1.52 7.51
CA GLN A 108 -11.15 -0.26 6.85
C GLN A 108 -9.63 -0.04 6.91
N SER A 109 -9.01 -0.33 8.07
CA SER A 109 -7.56 -0.22 8.23
C SER A 109 -6.82 -1.20 7.32
N GLU A 110 -7.31 -2.44 7.23
CA GLU A 110 -6.76 -3.48 6.33
C GLU A 110 -6.87 -3.08 4.86
N LEU A 111 -8.00 -2.49 4.44
CA LEU A 111 -8.13 -2.00 3.06
C LEU A 111 -7.13 -0.87 2.78
N ILE A 112 -7.04 0.14 3.65
CA ILE A 112 -6.12 1.27 3.44
C ILE A 112 -4.68 0.78 3.37
N GLN A 113 -4.30 -0.12 4.29
CA GLN A 113 -2.96 -0.69 4.30
C GLN A 113 -2.69 -1.49 3.02
N ALA A 114 -3.63 -2.34 2.59
CA ALA A 114 -3.48 -3.10 1.35
C ALA A 114 -3.36 -2.20 0.12
N LEU A 115 -4.17 -1.13 0.01
CA LEU A 115 -4.09 -0.16 -1.08
C LEU A 115 -2.72 0.50 -1.12
N TYR A 116 -2.26 1.00 0.03
CA TYR A 116 -0.95 1.62 0.15
C TYR A 116 0.17 0.64 -0.23
N GLU A 117 0.20 -0.55 0.36
CA GLU A 117 1.21 -1.57 0.09
C GLU A 117 1.22 -2.04 -1.37
N GLN A 118 0.12 -1.93 -2.10
CA GLN A 118 0.06 -2.26 -3.53
C GLN A 118 0.33 -1.05 -4.45
N GLY A 119 0.67 0.12 -3.90
CA GLY A 119 1.00 1.33 -4.66
C GLY A 119 -0.21 2.15 -5.10
N TYR A 120 -1.43 1.80 -4.69
CA TYR A 120 -2.65 2.59 -4.89
C TYR A 120 -2.71 3.74 -3.89
N VAL A 121 -1.70 4.62 -3.94
CA VAL A 121 -1.48 5.67 -2.94
C VAL A 121 -2.61 6.71 -2.94
N GLN A 122 -3.15 7.03 -4.11
CA GLN A 122 -4.25 8.00 -4.20
C GLN A 122 -5.54 7.43 -3.59
N GLU A 123 -5.85 6.18 -3.87
CA GLU A 123 -7.02 5.48 -3.31
C GLU A 123 -6.87 5.31 -1.80
N ALA A 124 -5.68 4.95 -1.32
CA ALA A 124 -5.38 4.90 0.12
C ALA A 124 -5.59 6.27 0.79
N LYS A 125 -5.11 7.35 0.16
CA LYS A 125 -5.29 8.73 0.64
C LYS A 125 -6.77 9.12 0.69
N ASP A 126 -7.53 8.82 -0.35
CA ASP A 126 -8.95 9.15 -0.42
C ASP A 126 -9.72 8.46 0.72
N LYS A 127 -9.43 7.17 0.97
CA LYS A 127 -10.02 6.43 2.10
C LYS A 127 -9.57 6.98 3.45
N LEU A 128 -8.30 7.35 3.62
CA LEU A 128 -7.80 8.00 4.84
C LEU A 128 -8.52 9.33 5.11
N SER A 129 -8.80 10.12 4.08
CA SER A 129 -9.49 11.41 4.24
C SER A 129 -10.94 11.28 4.69
N ALA A 130 -11.61 10.20 4.27
CA ALA A 130 -12.96 9.86 4.69
C ALA A 130 -13.01 9.24 6.10
N TYR A 131 -11.87 8.88 6.66
CA TYR A 131 -11.75 8.13 7.89
C TYR A 131 -11.12 8.99 9.01
N PRO A 132 -11.84 9.30 10.10
CA PRO A 132 -11.27 10.11 11.16
C PRO A 132 -10.21 9.27 11.89
N ILE A 133 -8.94 9.53 11.60
CA ILE A 133 -7.82 9.03 12.39
C ILE A 133 -7.96 9.65 13.78
N ASN A 134 -8.60 8.94 14.70
CA ASN A 134 -8.68 9.41 16.06
C ASN A 134 -7.30 9.22 16.70
N GLU A 135 -6.63 10.33 16.96
CA GLU A 135 -5.31 10.40 17.60
C GLU A 135 -5.25 9.64 18.93
N ASN A 136 -6.37 9.25 19.54
CA ASN A 136 -6.37 8.52 20.82
C ASN A 136 -6.38 6.99 20.68
N SER A 137 -6.46 6.43 19.47
CA SER A 137 -6.41 4.98 19.31
C SER A 137 -4.98 4.50 19.04
N ASN A 138 -4.50 3.55 19.86
CA ASN A 138 -3.25 2.82 19.61
C ASN A 138 -3.39 1.83 18.45
N SER A 139 -4.61 1.52 18.02
CA SER A 139 -4.88 0.58 16.93
C SER A 139 -4.60 1.15 15.53
N MET A 140 -4.30 2.45 15.41
CA MET A 140 -4.16 3.15 14.13
C MET A 140 -2.72 3.60 13.81
N LEU A 141 -1.71 3.09 14.54
CA LEU A 141 -0.32 3.50 14.35
C LEU A 141 0.16 3.31 12.89
N ASN A 142 -0.23 2.23 12.23
CA ASN A 142 0.11 2.02 10.82
C ASN A 142 -0.56 3.03 9.89
N LEU A 143 -1.83 3.36 10.10
CA LEU A 143 -2.54 4.35 9.28
C LEU A 143 -1.98 5.76 9.47
N THR A 144 -1.64 6.13 10.71
CA THR A 144 -0.96 7.40 10.99
C THR A 144 0.40 7.46 10.31
N TYR A 145 1.13 6.34 10.28
CA TYR A 145 2.41 6.26 9.56
C TYR A 145 2.23 6.46 8.05
N ILE A 146 1.30 5.73 7.44
CA ILE A 146 0.97 5.86 6.01
C ILE A 146 0.57 7.30 5.67
N SER A 147 -0.29 7.92 6.49
CA SER A 147 -0.70 9.31 6.30
C SER A 147 0.49 10.28 6.38
N ALA A 148 1.38 10.10 7.35
CA ALA A 148 2.58 10.93 7.50
C ALA A 148 3.52 10.79 6.29
N GLU A 149 3.66 9.59 5.76
CA GLU A 149 4.50 9.30 4.60
C GLU A 149 3.94 9.92 3.31
N ILE A 150 2.62 9.82 3.10
CA ILE A 150 1.93 10.49 1.99
C ILE A 150 2.13 12.01 2.06
N LEU A 151 1.98 12.61 3.23
CA LEU A 151 2.22 14.05 3.43
C LEU A 151 3.68 14.43 3.17
N TYR A 152 4.63 13.57 3.55
CA TYR A 152 6.05 13.76 3.25
C TYR A 152 6.30 13.77 1.73
N ASP A 153 5.74 12.82 1.00
CA ASP A 153 5.87 12.72 -0.46
C ASP A 153 5.24 13.91 -1.21
N GLU A 154 4.20 14.51 -0.62
CA GLU A 154 3.55 15.72 -1.12
C GLU A 154 4.30 17.02 -0.74
N GLY A 155 5.43 16.92 -0.03
CA GLY A 155 6.21 18.06 0.45
C GLY A 155 5.55 18.83 1.60
N GLN A 156 4.51 18.26 2.24
CA GLN A 156 3.81 18.84 3.38
C GLN A 156 4.52 18.49 4.70
N TYR A 157 5.81 18.82 4.78
CA TYR A 157 6.69 18.39 5.87
C TYR A 157 6.21 18.79 7.28
N SER A 158 5.57 19.95 7.43
CA SER A 158 5.03 20.42 8.71
C SER A 158 3.95 19.48 9.25
N GLN A 159 2.96 19.15 8.42
CA GLN A 159 1.87 18.24 8.79
C GLN A 159 2.38 16.80 8.98
N ALA A 160 3.30 16.36 8.12
CA ALA A 160 3.94 15.05 8.27
C ALA A 160 4.69 14.93 9.60
N THR A 161 5.37 15.99 10.04
CA THR A 161 6.09 16.05 11.33
C THR A 161 5.14 15.86 12.50
N GLU A 162 4.00 16.56 12.52
CA GLU A 162 2.99 16.43 13.57
C GLU A 162 2.52 14.97 13.72
N LEU A 163 2.27 14.29 12.60
CA LEU A 163 1.88 12.88 12.61
C LEU A 163 3.01 11.96 13.09
N PHE A 164 4.25 12.14 12.62
CA PHE A 164 5.38 11.35 13.10
C PHE A 164 5.65 11.57 14.59
N GLU A 165 5.55 12.80 15.09
CA GLU A 165 5.69 13.06 16.52
C GLU A 165 4.57 12.45 17.35
N SER A 166 3.32 12.50 16.85
CA SER A 166 2.20 11.82 17.51
C SER A 166 2.43 10.30 17.63
N LEU A 167 3.05 9.67 16.61
CA LEU A 167 3.46 8.27 16.65
C LEU A 167 4.52 8.01 17.74
N LEU A 168 5.52 8.87 17.82
CA LEU A 168 6.62 8.75 18.78
C LEU A 168 6.17 9.02 20.22
N GLN A 169 5.14 9.84 20.44
CA GLN A 169 4.53 10.02 21.76
C GLN A 169 3.85 8.73 22.25
N LYS A 170 3.21 7.98 21.35
CA LYS A 170 2.53 6.73 21.69
C LYS A 170 3.48 5.53 21.77
N SER A 171 4.41 5.45 20.84
CA SER A 171 5.32 4.32 20.64
C SER A 171 6.68 4.88 20.25
N PRO A 172 7.46 5.33 21.26
CA PRO A 172 8.75 5.96 21.02
C PRO A 172 9.70 5.09 20.21
N GLU A 173 9.59 3.75 20.31
CA GLU A 173 10.45 2.74 19.71
C GLU A 173 10.37 2.63 18.18
N ILE A 174 9.39 3.27 17.53
CA ILE A 174 9.22 3.21 16.07
C ILE A 174 10.36 3.99 15.38
N ALA A 175 11.46 3.31 15.10
CA ALA A 175 12.65 3.91 14.49
C ALA A 175 12.34 4.62 13.16
N ARG A 176 11.52 4.01 12.31
CA ARG A 176 11.09 4.60 11.03
C ARG A 176 10.39 5.96 11.20
N ALA A 177 9.59 6.14 12.26
CA ALA A 177 8.91 7.41 12.54
C ALA A 177 9.89 8.49 13.02
N ARG A 178 10.95 8.11 13.76
CA ARG A 178 12.03 9.05 14.14
C ARG A 178 12.78 9.55 12.92
N PHE A 179 13.12 8.64 12.00
CA PHE A 179 13.78 8.99 10.75
C PHE A 179 12.88 9.82 9.84
N GLY A 180 11.59 9.50 9.76
CA GLY A 180 10.58 10.31 9.07
C GLY A 180 10.50 11.74 9.61
N ALA A 181 10.34 11.91 10.93
CA ALA A 181 10.33 13.23 11.57
C ALA A 181 11.62 14.02 11.31
N ALA A 182 12.78 13.38 11.47
CA ALA A 182 14.07 14.01 11.19
C ALA A 182 14.19 14.45 9.71
N SER A 183 13.71 13.62 8.79
CA SER A 183 13.67 13.93 7.36
C SER A 183 12.76 15.14 7.07
N CYS A 184 11.59 15.23 7.70
CA CYS A 184 10.72 16.39 7.59
C CYS A 184 11.41 17.67 8.06
N TYR A 185 11.99 17.66 9.28
CA TYR A 185 12.68 18.81 9.84
C TYR A 185 13.83 19.32 8.96
N LEU A 186 14.60 18.40 8.38
CA LEU A 186 15.69 18.73 7.46
C LEU A 186 15.18 19.36 6.16
N ASN A 187 14.10 18.82 5.59
CA ASN A 187 13.49 19.38 4.38
C ASN A 187 12.86 20.77 4.61
N GLU A 188 12.27 21.01 5.78
CA GLU A 188 11.79 22.35 6.16
C GLU A 188 12.95 23.33 6.32
N ALA A 189 14.02 22.93 7.00
CA ALA A 189 15.22 23.74 7.16
C ALA A 189 15.82 24.10 5.79
N MET A 190 15.93 23.12 4.89
CA MET A 190 16.38 23.32 3.52
C MET A 190 15.49 24.31 2.76
N SER A 191 14.17 24.12 2.79
CA SER A 191 13.19 25.00 2.14
C SER A 191 13.29 26.44 2.66
N ASN A 192 13.46 26.62 3.97
CA ASN A 192 13.62 27.92 4.61
C ASN A 192 14.94 28.61 4.19
N LEU A 193 16.04 27.87 4.09
CA LEU A 193 17.33 28.39 3.65
C LEU A 193 17.30 28.81 2.16
N LEU A 194 16.72 27.97 1.29
CA LEU A 194 16.54 28.28 -0.14
C LEU A 194 15.65 29.51 -0.34
N ARG A 195 14.56 29.61 0.43
CA ARG A 195 13.69 30.79 0.43
C ARG A 195 14.44 32.04 0.85
N ARG A 196 15.34 31.96 1.84
CA ARG A 196 16.15 33.12 2.26
C ARG A 196 17.08 33.61 1.16
N ILE A 197 17.75 32.70 0.45
CA ILE A 197 18.59 33.05 -0.70
C ILE A 197 17.75 33.79 -1.76
N THR A 198 16.59 33.23 -2.08
CA THR A 198 15.71 33.72 -3.16
C THR A 198 15.08 35.08 -2.83
N LEU A 199 14.65 35.31 -1.58
CA LEU A 199 13.93 36.53 -1.22
C LEU A 199 14.87 37.67 -0.81
N TYR A 200 15.90 37.37 -0.02
CA TYR A 200 16.72 38.40 0.62
C TYR A 200 18.02 38.70 -0.11
N HIS A 201 18.41 37.88 -1.10
CA HIS A 201 19.64 38.05 -1.88
C HIS A 201 20.85 38.40 -1.00
N PRO A 202 21.18 37.52 -0.02
CA PRO A 202 22.20 37.79 0.97
C PRO A 202 23.57 38.04 0.32
N ALA A 203 24.45 38.74 1.02
CA ALA A 203 25.81 38.97 0.56
C ALA A 203 26.56 37.64 0.37
N GLU A 204 27.58 37.63 -0.51
CA GLU A 204 28.31 36.41 -0.90
C GLU A 204 28.88 35.61 0.29
N GLU A 205 29.32 36.27 1.36
CA GLU A 205 29.80 35.58 2.56
C GLU A 205 28.69 34.81 3.27
N GLU A 206 27.51 35.40 3.44
CA GLU A 206 26.36 34.74 4.05
C GLU A 206 25.81 33.65 3.13
N ARG A 207 25.76 33.91 1.83
CA ARG A 207 25.39 32.92 0.81
C ARG A 207 26.27 31.67 0.90
N THR A 208 27.60 31.83 0.97
CA THR A 208 28.55 30.71 1.13
C THR A 208 28.27 29.89 2.39
N LYS A 209 27.89 30.55 3.50
CA LYS A 209 27.51 29.86 4.74
C LYS A 209 26.22 29.05 4.56
N ILE A 210 25.22 29.61 3.90
CA ILE A 210 23.96 28.92 3.61
C ILE A 210 24.21 27.71 2.71
N GLU A 211 25.02 27.85 1.66
CA GLU A 211 25.37 26.76 0.74
C GLU A 211 26.04 25.59 1.48
N ARG A 212 26.91 25.87 2.45
CA ARG A 212 27.49 24.83 3.32
C ARG A 212 26.41 24.10 4.13
N TYR A 213 25.48 24.83 4.76
CA TYR A 213 24.38 24.20 5.51
C TYR A 213 23.49 23.34 4.61
N LEU A 214 23.19 23.80 3.39
CA LEU A 214 22.41 23.03 2.42
C LEU A 214 23.13 21.73 2.05
N ASN A 215 24.45 21.76 1.87
CA ASN A 215 25.26 20.57 1.64
C ASN A 215 25.22 19.61 2.84
N ASP A 216 25.38 20.11 4.06
CA ASP A 216 25.34 19.30 5.28
C ASP A 216 23.96 18.64 5.48
N ILE A 217 22.88 19.38 5.21
CA ILE A 217 21.50 18.86 5.23
C ILE A 217 21.33 17.77 4.17
N THR A 218 21.81 17.99 2.95
CA THR A 218 21.72 17.02 1.85
C THR A 218 22.42 15.71 2.22
N GLN A 219 23.63 15.79 2.78
CA GLN A 219 24.36 14.61 3.27
C GLN A 219 23.60 13.89 4.39
N SER A 220 23.00 14.64 5.32
CA SER A 220 22.19 14.08 6.41
C SER A 220 20.96 13.35 5.89
N LEU A 221 20.26 13.93 4.90
CA LEU A 221 19.12 13.30 4.23
C LEU A 221 19.53 12.00 3.52
N GLN A 222 20.67 11.99 2.82
CA GLN A 222 21.18 10.75 2.19
C GLN A 222 21.41 9.63 3.20
N ILE A 223 21.99 9.94 4.36
CA ILE A 223 22.17 8.97 5.46
C ILE A 223 20.80 8.48 5.95
N ILE A 224 19.85 9.39 6.17
CA ILE A 224 18.51 9.03 6.62
C ILE A 224 17.81 8.13 5.59
N HIS A 225 17.85 8.44 4.29
CA HIS A 225 17.24 7.59 3.25
C HIS A 225 17.83 6.18 3.25
N SER A 226 19.14 6.04 3.49
CA SER A 226 19.77 4.71 3.59
C SER A 226 19.28 3.85 4.76
N SER A 227 18.54 4.43 5.72
CA SER A 227 17.93 3.67 6.83
C SER A 227 16.71 2.84 6.41
N GLY A 228 16.17 3.05 5.20
CA GLY A 228 14.97 2.35 4.73
C GLY A 228 13.70 2.72 5.50
N TRP A 229 13.63 3.95 6.04
CA TRP A 229 12.43 4.40 6.75
C TRP A 229 11.25 4.60 5.78
N HIS A 230 11.51 5.09 4.58
CA HIS A 230 10.51 5.38 3.54
C HIS A 230 10.26 4.16 2.65
N THR A 231 9.06 4.04 2.11
CA THR A 231 8.56 2.92 1.33
C THR A 231 9.18 2.93 -0.06
N GLU A 232 9.88 1.86 -0.40
CA GLU A 232 10.42 1.65 -1.74
C GLU A 232 9.45 0.84 -2.60
N TRP A 233 8.95 1.47 -3.66
CA TRP A 233 8.01 0.84 -4.59
C TRP A 233 8.72 -0.06 -5.59
N SER A 234 8.28 -1.32 -5.68
CA SER A 234 8.64 -2.26 -6.75
C SER A 234 8.13 -1.80 -8.11
N LEU A 235 8.63 -2.42 -9.19
CA LEU A 235 8.20 -2.09 -10.56
C LEU A 235 6.71 -2.36 -10.81
N GLU A 236 6.12 -3.31 -10.10
CA GLU A 236 4.68 -3.61 -10.21
C GLU A 236 3.86 -2.51 -9.51
N GLN A 237 4.21 -2.17 -8.26
CA GLN A 237 3.54 -1.12 -7.49
C GLN A 237 3.69 0.26 -8.16
N GLN A 238 4.83 0.56 -8.78
CA GLN A 238 5.06 1.83 -9.48
C GLN A 238 4.04 2.11 -10.60
N ARG A 239 3.41 1.07 -11.17
CA ARG A 239 2.37 1.24 -12.20
C ARG A 239 1.06 1.78 -11.63
N ASN A 240 0.83 1.59 -10.33
CA ASN A 240 -0.37 2.00 -9.63
C ASN A 240 -0.23 3.40 -9.01
N LEU A 241 1.01 3.90 -8.91
CA LEU A 241 1.25 5.22 -8.34
C LEU A 241 0.62 6.33 -9.20
N PRO A 242 0.21 7.45 -8.59
CA PRO A 242 -0.32 8.59 -9.34
C PRO A 242 0.75 9.16 -10.27
N ALA A 243 0.34 9.62 -11.46
CA ALA A 243 1.24 10.08 -12.53
C ALA A 243 2.29 11.14 -12.13
N GLN A 244 2.10 11.85 -11.02
CA GLN A 244 3.01 12.87 -10.50
C GLN A 244 4.17 12.31 -9.64
N SER A 245 4.04 11.10 -9.10
CA SER A 245 5.02 10.48 -8.19
C SER A 245 6.27 9.92 -8.90
N VAL A 246 6.19 9.68 -10.21
CA VAL A 246 7.29 9.11 -11.02
C VAL A 246 8.48 10.09 -11.16
N SER A 247 8.28 11.36 -10.81
CA SER A 247 9.25 12.43 -11.10
C SER A 247 10.23 12.75 -9.96
N LEU A 248 10.18 12.06 -8.82
CA LEU A 248 11.01 12.39 -7.63
C LEU A 248 12.24 11.49 -7.41
N LYS A 249 12.59 10.63 -8.36
CA LYS A 249 13.88 9.92 -8.33
C LYS A 249 14.96 10.74 -9.05
N HIS A 250 15.54 11.72 -8.35
CA HIS A 250 16.81 12.35 -8.72
C HIS A 250 17.74 12.47 -7.51
#